data_AF-A0A941EWZ1-F1
#
_entry.id   AF-A0A941EWZ1-F1
#
_cell.length_a   1.000
_cell.length_b   1.000
_cell.length_c   1.000
_cell.angle_alpha   90.00
_cell.angle_beta   90.00
_cell.angle_gamma   90.00
#
_symmetry.space_group_name_H-M   'P 1'
#
loop_
_entity.id
_entity.type
_entity.pdbx_description
1 polymer ?
#
loop_
_entity_poly.entity_id
_entity_poly.type
_entity_poly.pdbx_seq_one_letter_code
_entity_poly.pdbx_strand_id
1 'polypeptide(L)'
;PTSEGFQRAGRRLVVNETLLRAAVPHSTSIAEVIRRLGLEPSGPRHRAVREAIARLGLDTGHMLGQGHRRGAASGARLPPDKVLIFRPEQSYRRHSERVRIALLDLGVPERCAMCGTGPDWHGRRISLEIDHINADFRDNRRENLRFLCPNCHATTMSFCRKKALG
;
A
#
# COMPACT_ATOMS: atom_id res chain seq x y z
N PRO A 1 7.66 29.65 -12.60
CA PRO A 1 6.32 30.28 -12.55
C PRO A 1 5.92 30.53 -11.08
N THR A 2 6.07 31.79 -10.72
CA THR A 2 5.85 32.50 -9.45
C THR A 2 4.99 31.82 -8.39
N SER A 3 5.61 31.50 -7.25
CA SER A 3 4.98 31.11 -6.00
C SER A 3 4.32 32.34 -5.33
N GLU A 4 3.13 32.73 -5.78
CA GLU A 4 2.33 33.84 -5.21
C GLU A 4 1.67 33.51 -3.85
N GLY A 5 1.91 32.30 -3.33
CA GLY A 5 1.20 31.78 -2.15
C GLY A 5 1.65 32.37 -0.81
N PHE A 6 2.89 32.84 -0.66
CA PHE A 6 3.46 33.21 0.65
C PHE A 6 4.53 34.32 0.53
N GLN A 7 4.42 35.35 1.39
CA GLN A 7 5.53 36.27 1.69
C GLN A 7 6.19 35.85 3.02
N ARG A 8 7.52 35.89 3.12
CA ARG A 8 8.25 35.57 4.36
C ARG A 8 8.51 36.85 5.15
N ALA A 9 7.74 37.07 6.22
CA ALA A 9 8.08 38.04 7.27
C ALA A 9 8.64 37.28 8.49
N GLY A 10 9.96 37.06 8.53
CA GLY A 10 10.65 36.36 9.62
C GLY A 10 10.48 34.82 9.62
N ARG A 11 10.53 34.19 10.82
CA ARG A 11 10.42 32.73 11.04
C ARG A 11 8.99 32.17 10.85
N ARG A 12 7.99 33.01 10.54
CA ARG A 12 6.58 32.64 10.45
C ARG A 12 6.10 32.65 8.98
N LEU A 13 5.44 31.57 8.57
CA LEU A 13 4.85 31.43 7.23
C LEU A 13 3.56 32.26 7.14
N VAL A 14 3.49 33.21 6.19
CA VAL A 14 2.28 34.04 5.96
C VAL A 14 1.46 33.48 4.79
N VAL A 15 0.30 32.89 5.10
CA VAL A 15 -0.62 32.34 4.10
C VAL A 15 -1.39 33.46 3.41
N ASN A 16 -1.43 33.48 2.07
CA ASN A 16 -2.28 34.40 1.32
C ASN A 16 -3.77 34.08 1.56
N GLU A 17 -4.49 35.02 2.16
CA GLU A 17 -5.88 34.83 2.60
C GLU A 17 -6.85 34.68 1.43
N THR A 18 -6.65 35.41 0.34
CA THR A 18 -7.48 35.33 -0.86
C THR A 18 -7.38 33.94 -1.49
N LEU A 19 -6.15 33.44 -1.64
CA LEU A 19 -5.92 32.10 -2.18
C LEU A 19 -6.45 31.02 -1.24
N LEU A 20 -6.34 31.22 0.07
CA LEU A 20 -6.86 30.29 1.05
C LEU A 20 -8.40 30.20 1.01
N ARG A 21 -9.10 31.33 0.89
CA ARG A 21 -10.56 31.38 0.73
C ARG A 21 -11.02 30.67 -0.55
N ALA A 22 -10.26 30.78 -1.64
CA ALA A 22 -10.56 30.06 -2.88
C ALA A 22 -10.25 28.55 -2.79
N ALA A 23 -9.20 28.16 -2.06
CA ALA A 23 -8.75 26.76 -2.02
C ALA A 23 -9.56 25.86 -1.08
N VAL A 24 -10.05 26.38 0.05
CA VAL A 24 -10.72 25.59 1.11
C VAL A 24 -11.99 24.87 0.63
N PRO A 25 -12.94 25.51 -0.08
CA PRO A 25 -14.18 24.87 -0.53
C PRO A 25 -13.96 23.71 -1.51
N HIS A 26 -12.86 23.74 -2.26
CA HIS A 26 -12.54 22.74 -3.27
C HIS A 26 -11.52 21.69 -2.80
N SER A 27 -11.19 21.67 -1.51
CA SER A 27 -10.21 20.74 -0.96
C SER A 27 -10.84 19.76 0.00
N THR A 28 -10.42 18.50 -0.10
CA THR A 28 -10.91 17.41 0.76
C THR A 28 -9.98 17.14 1.95
N SER A 29 -8.80 17.78 1.95
CA SER A 29 -7.81 17.70 3.02
C SER A 29 -6.92 18.95 3.05
N ILE A 30 -6.29 19.21 4.20
CA ILE A 30 -5.30 20.29 4.35
C ILE A 30 -4.10 20.12 3.40
N ALA A 31 -3.70 18.89 3.10
CA ALA A 31 -2.62 18.63 2.14
C ALA A 31 -3.03 19.00 0.71
N GLU A 32 -4.31 18.85 0.36
CA GLU A 32 -4.84 19.33 -0.92
C GLU A 32 -4.91 20.86 -0.96
N VAL A 33 -5.33 21.51 0.14
CA VAL A 33 -5.28 22.98 0.26
C VAL A 33 -3.86 23.48 -0.02
N ILE A 34 -2.85 22.91 0.64
CA ILE A 34 -1.43 23.30 0.46
C ILE A 34 -0.99 23.10 -1.00
N ARG A 35 -1.37 21.99 -1.64
CA ARG A 35 -1.07 21.75 -3.06
C ARG A 35 -1.76 22.74 -4.00
N ARG A 36 -3.02 23.10 -3.74
CA ARG A 36 -3.76 24.12 -4.51
C ARG A 36 -3.18 25.53 -4.32
N LEU A 37 -2.52 25.79 -3.19
CA LEU A 37 -1.71 26.99 -2.97
C LEU A 37 -0.34 26.94 -3.69
N GLY A 38 -0.07 25.88 -4.47
CA GLY A 38 1.17 25.73 -5.24
C GLY A 38 2.37 25.24 -4.41
N LEU A 39 2.13 24.54 -3.31
CA LEU A 39 3.16 24.17 -2.35
C LEU A 39 3.18 22.69 -2.03
N GLU A 40 4.35 22.21 -1.61
CA GLU A 40 4.50 20.86 -1.07
C GLU A 40 4.01 20.77 0.39
N PRO A 41 3.22 19.75 0.76
CA PRO A 41 2.82 19.52 2.13
C PRO A 41 4.00 19.34 3.08
N SER A 42 4.01 20.08 4.20
CA SER A 42 4.99 19.90 5.28
C SER A 42 4.38 20.23 6.64
N GLY A 43 4.94 19.71 7.73
CA GLY A 43 4.44 19.95 9.10
C GLY A 43 4.22 21.44 9.42
N PRO A 44 5.20 22.32 9.20
CA PRO A 44 5.03 23.77 9.41
C PRO A 44 3.95 24.40 8.53
N ARG A 45 3.81 23.96 7.27
CA ARG A 45 2.76 24.46 6.35
C ARG A 45 1.37 24.00 6.76
N HIS A 46 1.23 22.75 7.22
CA HIS A 46 -0.01 22.25 7.80
C HIS A 46 -0.45 23.09 8.99
N ARG A 47 0.49 23.40 9.91
CA ARG A 47 0.22 24.26 11.06
C ARG A 47 -0.21 25.67 10.61
N ALA A 48 0.55 26.30 9.71
CA ALA A 48 0.25 27.66 9.24
C ALA A 48 -1.12 27.75 8.55
N VAL A 49 -1.46 26.77 7.69
CA VAL A 49 -2.76 26.72 7.01
C VAL A 49 -3.90 26.48 8.01
N ARG A 50 -3.74 25.60 9.00
CA ARG A 50 -4.75 25.39 10.06
C ARG A 50 -4.97 26.65 10.90
N GLU A 51 -3.90 27.32 11.31
CA GLU A 51 -3.98 28.59 12.05
C GLU A 51 -4.70 29.66 11.23
N ALA A 52 -4.41 29.77 9.92
CA ALA A 52 -5.04 30.73 9.04
C ALA A 52 -6.53 30.42 8.78
N ILE A 53 -6.90 29.15 8.58
CA ILE A 53 -8.30 28.70 8.45
C ILE A 53 -9.10 29.05 9.70
N ALA A 54 -8.56 28.75 10.89
CA ALA A 54 -9.21 29.05 12.16
C ALA A 54 -9.36 30.55 12.38
N ARG A 55 -8.31 31.33 12.07
CA ARG A 55 -8.34 32.80 12.18
C ARG A 55 -9.39 33.44 11.27
N LEU A 56 -9.60 32.89 10.08
CA LEU A 56 -10.55 33.41 9.09
C LEU A 56 -11.96 32.83 9.20
N GLY A 57 -12.18 31.88 10.13
CA GLY A 57 -13.46 31.23 10.34
C GLY A 57 -13.96 30.47 9.11
N LEU A 58 -13.06 29.86 8.33
CA LEU A 58 -13.47 29.12 7.13
C LEU A 58 -14.04 27.76 7.50
N ASP A 59 -15.17 27.40 6.90
CA ASP A 59 -15.77 26.08 7.09
C ASP A 59 -14.89 24.98 6.50
N THR A 60 -14.65 23.94 7.30
CA THR A 60 -13.93 22.73 6.90
C THR A 60 -14.72 21.46 7.23
N GLY A 61 -16.03 21.56 7.49
CA GLY A 61 -16.87 20.41 7.83
C GLY A 61 -16.87 19.32 6.75
N HIS A 62 -16.67 19.71 5.48
CA HIS A 62 -16.51 18.78 4.36
C HIS A 62 -15.16 18.04 4.33
N MET A 63 -14.16 18.50 5.08
CA MET A 63 -12.83 17.86 5.16
C MET A 63 -12.82 16.71 6.17
N LEU A 64 -13.44 15.59 5.81
CA LEU A 64 -13.65 14.40 6.67
C LEU A 64 -12.37 13.63 7.07
N GLY A 65 -11.19 14.10 6.67
CA GLY A 65 -9.91 13.43 6.94
C GLY A 65 -9.84 12.03 6.33
N GLN A 66 -9.49 11.02 7.13
CA GLN A 66 -9.49 9.61 6.67
C GLN A 66 -10.89 9.13 6.27
N GLY A 67 -11.95 9.81 6.73
CA GLY A 67 -13.34 9.56 6.36
C GLY A 67 -13.67 9.91 4.91
N HIS A 68 -12.88 10.74 4.23
CA HIS A 68 -13.12 11.09 2.83
C HIS A 68 -13.02 9.90 1.87
N ARG A 69 -12.34 8.82 2.29
CA ARG A 69 -12.29 7.55 1.53
C ARG A 69 -13.24 6.49 2.08
N ARG A 70 -14.03 6.80 3.10
CA ARG A 70 -14.95 5.82 3.72
C ARG A 70 -16.08 5.53 2.73
N GLY A 71 -16.21 4.27 2.34
CA GLY A 71 -17.16 3.84 1.30
C GLY A 71 -16.61 3.93 -0.14
N ALA A 72 -15.45 4.55 -0.36
CA ALA A 72 -14.74 4.38 -1.62
C ALA A 72 -14.25 2.92 -1.69
N ALA A 73 -14.55 2.23 -2.79
CA ALA A 73 -13.99 0.91 -3.02
C ALA A 73 -12.46 1.00 -2.87
N SER A 74 -11.88 0.15 -2.01
CA SER A 74 -10.44 -0.09 -2.04
C SER A 74 -10.09 -0.48 -3.48
N GLY A 75 -8.98 0.04 -4.00
CA GLY A 75 -8.64 -0.11 -5.43
C GLY A 75 -8.84 -1.55 -5.90
N ALA A 76 -9.37 -1.71 -7.13
CA ALA A 76 -9.82 -3.00 -7.65
C ALA A 76 -8.80 -4.10 -7.36
N ARG A 77 -9.27 -5.22 -6.80
CA ARG A 77 -8.48 -6.43 -6.61
C ARG A 77 -7.86 -6.84 -7.94
N LEU A 78 -6.55 -7.03 -7.98
CA LEU A 78 -5.88 -7.54 -9.18
C LEU A 78 -6.38 -8.96 -9.45
N PRO A 79 -6.81 -9.27 -10.69
CA PRO A 79 -7.24 -10.62 -11.03
C PRO A 79 -6.04 -11.59 -11.06
N PRO A 80 -6.27 -12.91 -10.91
CA PRO A 80 -5.19 -13.89 -10.80
C PRO A 80 -4.18 -13.85 -11.94
N ASP A 81 -4.62 -13.61 -13.18
CA ASP A 81 -3.77 -13.51 -14.38
C ASP A 81 -2.78 -12.33 -14.33
N LYS A 82 -3.06 -11.30 -13.53
CA LYS A 82 -2.14 -10.16 -13.30
C LYS A 82 -1.24 -10.36 -12.08
N VAL A 83 -1.56 -11.33 -11.23
CA VAL A 83 -0.79 -11.65 -10.03
C VAL A 83 0.21 -12.77 -10.33
N LEU A 84 -0.25 -13.83 -11.01
CA LEU A 84 0.47 -15.08 -11.25
C LEU A 84 1.26 -15.03 -12.56
N ILE A 85 2.22 -14.11 -12.62
CA ILE A 85 3.06 -13.87 -13.80
C ILE A 85 4.54 -14.04 -13.46
N PHE A 86 5.35 -14.26 -14.49
CA PHE A 86 6.77 -14.01 -14.41
C PHE A 86 7.01 -12.50 -14.35
N ARG A 87 7.84 -12.05 -13.41
CA ARG A 87 8.10 -10.63 -13.20
C ARG A 87 9.44 -10.21 -13.80
N PRO A 88 9.55 -8.98 -14.36
CA PRO A 88 10.80 -8.47 -14.92
C PRO A 88 11.96 -8.46 -13.92
N GLU A 89 13.18 -8.46 -14.45
CA GLU A 89 14.41 -8.22 -13.70
C GLU A 89 14.27 -6.94 -12.84
N GLN A 90 14.85 -6.94 -11.63
CA GLN A 90 14.74 -5.86 -10.64
C GLN A 90 13.34 -5.66 -9.99
N SER A 91 12.39 -6.57 -10.22
CA SER A 91 11.12 -6.54 -9.49
C SER A 91 11.30 -6.83 -8.00
N TYR A 92 10.65 -6.06 -7.13
CA TYR A 92 10.51 -6.41 -5.70
C TYR A 92 9.65 -7.66 -5.51
N ARG A 93 9.90 -8.43 -4.45
CA ARG A 93 9.05 -9.59 -4.09
C ARG A 93 7.60 -9.15 -3.87
N ARG A 94 6.66 -9.85 -4.48
CA ARG A 94 5.23 -9.58 -4.28
C ARG A 94 4.81 -10.04 -2.89
N HIS A 95 3.90 -9.31 -2.25
CA HIS A 95 3.31 -9.72 -0.97
C HIS A 95 2.64 -11.10 -1.13
N SER A 96 2.98 -12.04 -0.25
CA SER A 96 2.57 -13.45 -0.35
C SER A 96 1.05 -13.62 -0.27
N GLU A 97 0.36 -12.77 0.49
CA GLU A 97 -1.11 -12.78 0.57
C GLU A 97 -1.77 -12.57 -0.80
N ARG A 98 -1.24 -11.67 -1.64
CA ARG A 98 -1.80 -11.44 -2.98
C ARG A 98 -1.67 -12.68 -3.84
N VAL A 99 -0.52 -13.36 -3.74
CA VAL A 99 -0.26 -14.60 -4.47
C VAL A 99 -1.17 -15.71 -3.96
N ARG A 100 -1.31 -15.88 -2.64
CA ARG A 100 -2.25 -16.84 -2.02
C ARG A 100 -3.67 -16.62 -2.54
N ILE A 101 -4.17 -15.40 -2.43
CA ILE A 101 -5.51 -14.98 -2.86
C ILE A 101 -5.74 -15.36 -4.33
N ALA A 102 -4.76 -15.09 -5.21
CA ALA A 102 -4.86 -15.43 -6.62
C ALA A 102 -4.85 -16.95 -6.88
N LEU A 103 -4.08 -17.74 -6.12
CA LEU A 103 -4.11 -19.21 -6.21
C LEU A 103 -5.49 -19.75 -5.77
N LEU A 104 -6.02 -19.26 -4.66
CA LEU A 104 -7.33 -19.69 -4.14
C LEU A 104 -8.46 -19.34 -5.10
N ASP A 105 -8.42 -18.17 -5.75
CA ASP A 105 -9.39 -17.80 -6.79
C ASP A 105 -9.41 -18.76 -7.99
N LEU A 106 -8.26 -19.34 -8.33
CA LEU A 106 -8.15 -20.36 -9.37
C LEU A 106 -8.53 -21.76 -8.88
N GLY A 107 -9.06 -21.90 -7.66
CA GLY A 107 -9.47 -23.18 -7.09
C GLY A 107 -8.30 -24.07 -6.66
N VAL A 108 -7.10 -23.49 -6.46
CA VAL A 108 -5.96 -24.26 -5.97
C VAL A 108 -6.23 -24.72 -4.55
N PRO A 109 -6.19 -26.02 -4.25
CA PRO A 109 -6.45 -26.51 -2.91
C PRO A 109 -5.36 -26.00 -1.96
N GLU A 110 -5.77 -25.43 -0.83
CA GLU A 110 -4.87 -25.03 0.25
C GLU A 110 -4.39 -26.27 1.03
N ARG A 111 -3.53 -27.07 0.39
CA ARG A 111 -2.95 -28.28 0.96
C ARG A 111 -1.47 -28.35 0.65
N CYS A 112 -0.70 -28.91 1.58
CA CYS A 112 0.72 -29.14 1.38
C CYS A 112 0.93 -30.09 0.20
N ALA A 113 1.69 -29.65 -0.81
CA ALA A 113 1.98 -30.44 -1.99
C ALA A 113 2.90 -31.65 -1.71
N MET A 114 3.56 -31.71 -0.55
CA MET A 114 4.43 -32.82 -0.16
C MET A 114 3.71 -33.87 0.69
N CYS A 115 2.99 -33.46 1.74
CA CYS A 115 2.38 -34.38 2.71
C CYS A 115 0.85 -34.34 2.74
N GLY A 116 0.21 -33.46 1.96
CA GLY A 116 -1.26 -33.33 1.91
C GLY A 116 -1.90 -32.60 3.09
N THR A 117 -1.13 -32.23 4.13
CA THR A 117 -1.64 -31.46 5.29
C THR A 117 -2.39 -30.20 4.85
N GLY A 118 -3.64 -30.06 5.30
CA GLY A 118 -4.47 -28.90 5.03
C GLY A 118 -4.15 -27.70 5.95
N PRO A 119 -5.01 -26.67 5.94
CA PRO A 119 -4.81 -25.48 6.78
C PRO A 119 -5.22 -25.74 8.23
N ASP A 120 -5.87 -26.87 8.56
CA ASP A 120 -6.24 -27.25 9.91
C ASP A 120 -5.26 -28.28 10.49
N TRP A 121 -4.69 -27.96 11.65
CA TRP A 121 -3.69 -28.76 12.35
C TRP A 121 -3.97 -28.77 13.85
N HIS A 122 -4.23 -29.95 14.44
CA HIS A 122 -4.67 -30.12 15.83
C HIS A 122 -5.81 -29.16 16.25
N GLY A 123 -6.81 -29.00 15.39
CA GLY A 123 -7.97 -28.14 15.65
C GLY A 123 -7.67 -26.63 15.59
N ARG A 124 -6.47 -26.23 15.14
CA ARG A 124 -6.09 -24.82 14.93
C ARG A 124 -5.70 -24.60 13.48
N ARG A 125 -5.96 -23.41 12.94
CA ARG A 125 -5.48 -23.07 11.61
C ARG A 125 -3.99 -22.78 11.61
N ILE A 126 -3.27 -23.39 10.68
CA ILE A 126 -1.89 -23.10 10.32
C ILE A 126 -1.86 -22.41 8.97
N SER A 127 -0.90 -21.50 8.80
CA SER A 127 -0.63 -20.92 7.48
C SER A 127 0.24 -21.87 6.68
N LEU A 128 -0.27 -22.41 5.58
CA LEU A 128 0.58 -23.08 4.59
C LEU A 128 1.38 -22.03 3.84
N GLU A 129 2.69 -22.20 3.71
CA GLU A 129 3.60 -21.28 3.05
C GLU A 129 3.57 -21.46 1.53
N ILE A 130 3.86 -20.40 0.79
CA ILE A 130 3.99 -20.47 -0.68
C ILE A 130 5.46 -20.70 -1.01
N ASP A 131 5.74 -21.85 -1.62
CA ASP A 131 7.07 -22.21 -2.13
C ASP A 131 7.12 -22.04 -3.64
N HIS A 132 8.26 -21.53 -4.11
CA HIS A 132 8.63 -21.42 -5.51
C HIS A 132 9.46 -22.65 -5.87
N ILE A 133 8.97 -23.51 -6.76
CA ILE A 133 9.63 -24.78 -7.12
C ILE A 133 11.07 -24.53 -7.62
N ASN A 134 11.27 -23.48 -8.42
CA ASN A 134 12.57 -23.06 -8.91
C ASN A 134 13.35 -22.13 -7.96
N ALA A 135 12.83 -21.84 -6.77
CA ALA A 135 13.36 -20.87 -5.81
C ALA A 135 13.45 -19.40 -6.29
N ASP A 136 12.94 -19.05 -7.48
CA ASP A 136 12.91 -17.69 -8.00
C ASP A 136 11.60 -16.99 -7.61
N PHE A 137 11.71 -16.01 -6.71
CA PHE A 137 10.57 -15.23 -6.23
C PHE A 137 9.86 -14.38 -7.30
N ARG A 138 10.50 -14.17 -8.45
CA ARG A 138 9.93 -13.40 -9.57
C ARG A 138 8.98 -14.25 -10.40
N ASP A 139 9.15 -15.57 -10.38
CA ASP A 139 8.33 -16.51 -11.13
C ASP A 139 7.08 -16.90 -10.33
N ASN A 140 6.08 -16.04 -10.34
CA ASN A 140 4.80 -16.31 -9.67
C ASN A 140 3.80 -17.04 -10.56
N ARG A 141 4.23 -17.63 -11.68
CA ARG A 141 3.33 -18.41 -12.53
C ARG A 141 2.79 -19.60 -11.74
N ARG A 142 1.52 -19.95 -12.01
CA ARG A 142 0.77 -20.94 -11.23
C ARG A 142 1.51 -22.27 -11.10
N GLU A 143 2.10 -22.73 -12.19
CA GLU A 143 2.85 -23.98 -12.33
C GLU A 143 4.14 -24.02 -11.48
N ASN A 144 4.70 -22.87 -11.14
CA ASN A 144 5.92 -22.76 -10.32
C ASN A 144 5.62 -22.61 -8.82
N LEU A 145 4.34 -22.51 -8.43
CA LEU A 145 3.92 -22.26 -7.06
C LEU A 145 3.24 -23.47 -6.44
N ARG A 146 3.55 -23.72 -5.17
CA ARG A 146 2.85 -24.73 -4.36
C ARG A 146 2.69 -24.27 -2.91
N PHE A 147 1.63 -24.74 -2.27
CA PHE A 147 1.49 -24.62 -0.83
C PHE A 147 2.30 -25.72 -0.14
N LEU A 148 3.03 -25.39 0.92
CA LEU A 148 3.72 -26.33 1.78
C LEU A 148 3.39 -26.03 3.24
N CYS A 149 3.25 -27.06 4.08
CA CYS A 149 3.18 -26.83 5.52
C CYS A 149 4.56 -26.39 6.05
N PRO A 150 4.64 -25.68 7.19
CA PRO A 150 5.92 -25.21 7.73
C PRO A 150 6.97 -26.32 7.90
N ASN A 151 6.52 -27.53 8.28
CA ASN A 151 7.42 -28.67 8.47
C ASN A 151 8.00 -29.17 7.15
N CYS A 152 7.18 -29.33 6.09
CA CYS A 152 7.69 -29.75 4.78
C CYS A 152 8.50 -28.64 4.12
N HIS A 153 8.08 -27.38 4.24
CA HIS A 153 8.83 -26.27 3.64
C HIS A 153 10.24 -26.17 4.25
N ALA A 154 10.39 -26.40 5.55
CA ALA A 154 11.69 -26.44 6.22
C ALA A 154 12.68 -27.47 5.63
N THR A 155 12.17 -28.53 4.97
CA THR A 155 12.99 -29.56 4.32
C THR A 155 13.35 -29.25 2.87
N THR A 156 12.77 -28.21 2.27
CA THR A 156 13.08 -27.83 0.89
C THR A 156 14.46 -27.21 0.78
N MET A 157 15.17 -27.46 -0.33
CA MET A 157 16.46 -26.82 -0.57
C MET A 157 16.35 -25.29 -0.72
N SER A 158 15.18 -24.77 -1.10
CA SER A 158 14.87 -23.33 -1.20
C SER A 158 14.72 -22.66 0.17
N PHE A 159 14.51 -23.43 1.24
CA PHE A 159 14.29 -22.90 2.58
C PHE A 159 15.52 -22.16 3.12
N CYS A 160 15.31 -20.92 3.57
CA CYS A 160 16.34 -20.10 4.22
C CYS A 160 17.67 -19.94 3.45
N ARG A 161 17.69 -20.05 2.11
CA ARG A 161 18.90 -19.69 1.35
C ARG A 161 19.23 -18.22 1.62
N LYS A 162 20.32 -17.97 2.37
CA LYS A 162 21.00 -16.68 2.37
C LYS A 162 21.42 -16.41 0.93
N LYS A 163 21.27 -15.16 0.45
CA LYS A 163 21.85 -14.75 -0.84
C LYS A 163 23.29 -15.23 -0.85
N ALA A 164 23.66 -16.07 -1.82
CA ALA A 164 25.05 -16.18 -2.17
C ALA A 164 25.49 -14.76 -2.55
N LEU A 165 26.42 -14.20 -1.78
CA LEU A 165 27.16 -13.01 -2.17
C LEU A 165 27.96 -13.43 -3.41
N GLY A 166 27.36 -13.20 -4.58
CA GLY A 166 28.06 -13.12 -5.85
C GLY A 166 28.36 -11.68 -6.15
#